data_AF-A0A9W7FGB3-F1
#
_entry.id   AF-A0A9W7FGB3-F1
#
_cell.length_a   1.000
_cell.length_b   1.000
_cell.length_c   1.000
_cell.angle_alpha   90.00
_cell.angle_beta   90.00
_cell.angle_gamma   90.00
#
_symmetry.space_group_name_H-M   'P 1'
#
loop_
_entity.id
_entity.type
_entity.pdbx_description
1 polymer ?
#
loop_
_entity_poly.entity_id
_entity_poly.type
_entity_poly.pdbx_seq_one_letter_code
_entity_poly.pdbx_strand_id
1 'polypeptide(L)'
;MTEKKKVRGKNKKQQKKKDPRKLEILDACYALGKACGFVGDFDDAKRYYKRAKEGYEEQLGRDSEKAHEVTRSLIIGAGMSEGERSQNLRDLVKMMERALGEENVVTLHTLSTLGEELRQNGQYEEAIKVHER
;
A
#
# COMPACT_ATOMS: atom_id res chain seq x y z
N MET A 1 32.14 38.99 24.68
CA MET A 1 30.77 38.82 25.21
C MET A 1 29.97 37.98 24.21
N THR A 2 29.80 36.70 24.58
CA THR A 2 28.73 35.74 24.27
C THR A 2 27.77 35.93 23.08
N GLU A 3 27.73 34.85 22.28
CA GLU A 3 26.66 34.33 21.42
C GLU A 3 25.21 34.74 21.78
N LYS A 4 24.38 35.01 20.76
CA LYS A 4 22.99 34.54 20.76
C LYS A 4 22.60 33.92 19.42
N LYS A 5 22.60 32.59 19.44
CA LYS A 5 21.96 31.67 18.49
C LYS A 5 20.52 32.12 18.20
N LYS A 6 20.19 32.35 16.92
CA LYS A 6 18.81 32.44 16.46
C LYS A 6 18.31 31.02 16.20
N VAL A 7 17.61 30.47 17.20
CA VAL A 7 17.08 29.11 17.18
C VAL A 7 16.01 28.97 16.10
N ARG A 8 16.28 28.00 15.23
CA ARG A 8 15.45 27.45 14.15
C ARG A 8 14.08 27.04 14.69
N GLY A 9 13.03 27.76 14.29
CA GLY A 9 11.65 27.40 14.58
C GLY A 9 11.29 26.07 13.93
N LYS A 10 11.21 25.00 14.72
CA LYS A 10 10.68 23.72 14.27
C LYS A 10 9.16 23.82 14.21
N ASN A 11 8.62 23.84 12.99
CA ASN A 11 7.21 23.57 12.69
C ASN A 11 6.85 22.17 13.21
N LYS A 12 6.34 22.09 14.45
CA LYS A 12 5.66 20.89 14.94
C LYS A 12 4.30 20.81 14.25
N LYS A 13 4.24 20.17 13.08
CA LYS A 13 2.96 19.65 12.55
C LYS A 13 2.39 18.75 13.66
N GLN A 14 1.21 19.10 14.16
CA GLN A 14 0.47 18.32 15.15
C GLN A 14 0.33 16.90 14.61
N GLN A 15 1.03 15.96 15.21
CA GLN A 15 0.90 14.54 14.88
C GLN A 15 -0.46 14.11 15.45
N LYS A 16 -1.50 14.04 14.59
CA LYS A 16 -2.81 13.48 14.96
C LYS A 16 -2.53 12.14 15.67
N LYS A 17 -2.94 12.02 16.94
CA LYS A 17 -2.76 10.78 17.69
C LYS A 17 -3.52 9.66 16.99
N LYS A 18 -2.84 8.53 16.78
CA LYS A 18 -3.43 7.28 16.29
C LYS A 18 -4.56 6.87 17.23
N ASP A 19 -5.72 6.56 16.68
CA ASP A 19 -6.88 6.06 17.44
C ASP A 19 -6.97 4.53 17.25
N PRO A 20 -6.67 3.72 18.28
CA PRO A 20 -6.69 2.27 18.18
C PRO A 20 -8.04 1.71 17.72
N ARG A 21 -9.15 2.31 18.17
CA ARG A 21 -10.50 1.86 17.80
C ARG A 21 -10.79 2.13 16.32
N LYS A 22 -10.27 3.23 15.77
CA LYS A 22 -10.36 3.47 14.32
C LYS A 22 -9.53 2.44 13.56
N LEU A 23 -8.33 2.11 14.01
CA LEU A 23 -7.49 1.09 13.36
C LEU A 23 -8.18 -0.28 13.33
N GLU A 24 -8.83 -0.70 14.42
CA GLU A 24 -9.61 -1.95 14.46
C GLU A 24 -10.75 -1.96 13.43
N ILE A 25 -11.48 -0.84 13.29
CA ILE A 25 -12.54 -0.71 12.27
C ILE A 25 -11.95 -0.82 10.85
N LEU A 26 -10.75 -0.29 10.62
CA LEU A 26 -10.08 -0.38 9.33
C LEU A 26 -9.55 -1.79 9.04
N ASP A 27 -9.07 -2.50 10.07
CA ASP A 27 -8.70 -3.92 9.98
C ASP A 27 -9.93 -4.76 9.59
N ALA A 28 -11.08 -4.48 10.19
CA ALA A 28 -12.35 -5.13 9.83
C ALA A 28 -12.78 -4.80 8.39
N CYS A 29 -12.68 -3.54 7.96
CA CYS A 29 -12.94 -3.18 6.56
C CYS A 29 -11.99 -3.92 5.62
N TYR A 30 -10.71 -3.99 5.95
CA TYR A 30 -9.74 -4.70 5.12
C TYR A 30 -10.07 -6.20 5.00
N ALA A 31 -10.45 -6.84 6.10
CA ALA A 31 -10.87 -8.24 6.11
C ALA A 31 -12.14 -8.48 5.29
N LEU A 32 -13.14 -7.60 5.39
CA LEU A 32 -14.35 -7.65 4.56
C LEU A 32 -14.02 -7.50 3.08
N GLY A 33 -13.14 -6.56 2.73
CA GLY A 33 -12.68 -6.40 1.34
C GLY A 33 -12.07 -7.69 0.77
N LYS A 34 -11.25 -8.39 1.55
CA LYS A 34 -10.71 -9.71 1.18
C LYS A 34 -11.82 -10.74 0.97
N ALA A 35 -12.74 -10.86 1.93
CA ALA A 35 -13.83 -11.82 1.85
C ALA A 35 -14.73 -11.59 0.61
N CYS A 36 -15.10 -10.34 0.33
CA CYS A 36 -15.87 -9.96 -0.86
C CYS A 36 -15.13 -10.32 -2.16
N GLY A 37 -13.83 -10.01 -2.24
CA GLY A 37 -13.00 -10.36 -3.40
C GLY A 37 -12.93 -11.88 -3.65
N PHE A 38 -12.83 -12.69 -2.58
CA PHE A 38 -12.82 -14.16 -2.71
C PHE A 38 -14.12 -14.73 -3.26
N VAL A 39 -15.27 -14.14 -2.95
CA VAL A 39 -16.58 -14.58 -3.48
C VAL A 39 -16.92 -13.93 -4.82
N GLY A 40 -16.03 -13.11 -5.38
CA GLY A 40 -16.24 -12.42 -6.66
C GLY A 40 -17.10 -11.15 -6.57
N ASP A 41 -17.43 -10.69 -5.36
CA ASP A 41 -18.13 -9.42 -5.15
C ASP A 41 -17.12 -8.26 -5.19
N PHE A 42 -16.71 -7.90 -6.41
CA PHE A 42 -15.67 -6.90 -6.63
C PHE A 42 -16.10 -5.47 -6.26
N ASP A 43 -17.40 -5.16 -6.30
CA ASP A 43 -17.92 -3.84 -5.96
C ASP A 43 -17.79 -3.57 -4.45
N ASP A 44 -18.24 -4.51 -3.62
CA ASP A 44 -18.06 -4.37 -2.17
C ASP A 44 -16.59 -4.53 -1.76
N ALA A 45 -15.82 -5.40 -2.43
CA ALA A 45 -14.37 -5.49 -2.21
C ALA A 45 -13.69 -4.13 -2.40
N LYS A 46 -13.95 -3.48 -3.54
CA LYS A 46 -13.43 -2.15 -3.87
C LYS A 46 -13.86 -1.10 -2.84
N ARG A 47 -15.12 -1.12 -2.41
CA ARG A 47 -15.66 -0.20 -1.41
C ARG A 47 -14.96 -0.34 -0.07
N TYR A 48 -14.82 -1.56 0.44
CA TYR A 48 -14.20 -1.81 1.74
C TYR A 48 -12.69 -1.53 1.73
N TYR A 49 -11.99 -1.92 0.67
CA TYR A 49 -10.57 -1.61 0.51
C TYR A 49 -10.30 -0.10 0.42
N LYS A 50 -11.10 0.66 -0.33
CA LYS A 50 -10.96 2.12 -0.39
C LYS A 50 -11.13 2.76 0.99
N ARG A 51 -12.16 2.34 1.75
CA ARG A 51 -12.38 2.82 3.12
C ARG A 51 -11.19 2.52 4.03
N ALA A 52 -10.67 1.29 3.97
CA ALA A 52 -9.50 0.89 4.76
C ALA A 52 -8.25 1.70 4.35
N LYS A 53 -7.99 1.87 3.05
CA LYS A 53 -6.88 2.67 2.51
C LYS A 53 -6.92 4.10 3.01
N GLU A 54 -8.02 4.82 2.77
CA GLU A 54 -8.17 6.22 3.17
C GLU A 54 -8.00 6.40 4.69
N GLY A 55 -8.55 5.48 5.49
CA GLY A 55 -8.40 5.51 6.93
C GLY A 55 -6.98 5.21 7.41
N TYR A 56 -6.26 4.27 6.80
CA TYR A 56 -4.86 4.02 7.14
C TYR A 56 -3.97 5.19 6.74
N GLU A 57 -4.21 5.80 5.58
CA GLU A 57 -3.51 7.01 5.18
C GLU A 57 -3.73 8.15 6.20
N GLU A 58 -4.96 8.31 6.72
CA GLU A 58 -5.26 9.32 7.72
C GLU A 58 -4.60 9.02 9.09
N GLN A 59 -4.67 7.77 9.56
CA GLN A 59 -4.24 7.39 10.91
C GLN A 59 -2.73 7.13 11.00
N LEU A 60 -2.13 6.54 9.97
CA LEU A 60 -0.77 6.03 9.99
C LEU A 60 0.15 6.75 8.99
N GLY A 61 -0.42 7.51 8.06
CA GLY A 61 0.30 8.15 6.96
C GLY A 61 0.23 7.33 5.67
N ARG A 62 0.36 8.03 4.55
CA ARG A 62 0.27 7.44 3.20
C ARG A 62 1.33 6.40 2.89
N ASP A 63 2.49 6.57 3.49
CA ASP A 63 3.67 5.72 3.30
C ASP A 63 3.76 4.61 4.36
N SER A 64 2.67 4.33 5.10
CA SER A 64 2.65 3.26 6.08
C SER A 64 2.49 1.89 5.42
N GLU A 65 3.10 0.86 6.00
CA GLU A 65 2.98 -0.53 5.53
C GLU A 65 1.52 -0.95 5.36
N LYS A 66 0.64 -0.65 6.32
CA LYS A 66 -0.80 -0.96 6.22
C LYS A 66 -1.49 -0.26 5.05
N ALA A 67 -1.15 1.00 4.76
CA ALA A 67 -1.71 1.74 3.63
C ALA A 67 -1.26 1.13 2.28
N HIS A 68 -0.01 0.68 2.19
CA HIS A 68 0.49 0.00 1.01
C HIS A 68 -0.10 -1.40 0.84
N GLU A 69 -0.20 -2.19 1.92
CA GLU A 69 -0.76 -3.54 1.90
C GLU A 69 -2.21 -3.54 1.38
N VAL A 70 -3.05 -2.65 1.91
CA VAL A 70 -4.44 -2.54 1.43
C VAL A 70 -4.52 -2.01 -0.01
N THR A 71 -3.58 -1.15 -0.43
CA THR A 71 -3.50 -0.69 -1.82
C THR A 71 -3.17 -1.84 -2.75
N ARG A 72 -2.22 -2.71 -2.39
CA ARG A 72 -1.95 -3.95 -3.12
C ARG A 72 -3.19 -4.83 -3.21
N SER A 73 -3.88 -5.06 -2.09
CA SER A 73 -5.11 -5.87 -2.07
C SER A 73 -6.25 -5.27 -2.90
N LEU A 74 -6.36 -3.94 -2.93
CA LEU A 74 -7.30 -3.25 -3.81
C LEU A 74 -6.99 -3.51 -5.28
N ILE A 75 -5.71 -3.50 -5.67
CA ILE A 75 -5.30 -3.75 -7.05
C ILE A 75 -5.67 -5.17 -7.49
N ILE A 76 -5.33 -6.18 -6.67
CA ILE A 76 -5.56 -7.59 -7.02
C ILE A 76 -7.01 -8.04 -6.84
N GLY A 77 -7.73 -7.47 -5.87
CA GLY A 77 -9.03 -7.98 -5.41
C GLY A 77 -10.25 -7.17 -5.84
N ALA A 78 -10.09 -6.11 -6.64
CA ALA A 78 -11.19 -5.23 -7.06
C ALA A 78 -11.59 -5.36 -8.54
N GLY A 79 -11.33 -6.53 -9.15
CA GLY A 79 -11.75 -6.83 -10.52
C GLY A 79 -11.08 -5.98 -11.60
N MET A 80 -9.90 -5.41 -11.33
CA MET A 80 -9.11 -4.71 -12.34
C MET A 80 -8.64 -5.67 -13.43
N SER A 81 -8.50 -5.17 -14.66
CA SER A 81 -7.91 -5.96 -15.74
C SER A 81 -6.45 -6.29 -15.45
N GLU A 82 -5.97 -7.39 -16.01
CA GLU A 82 -4.58 -7.86 -15.92
C GLU A 82 -3.52 -6.76 -16.20
N GLY A 83 -3.73 -5.99 -17.27
CA GLY A 83 -2.84 -4.89 -17.64
C GLY A 83 -2.85 -3.74 -16.63
N GLU A 84 -4.03 -3.38 -16.12
CA GLU A 84 -4.15 -2.38 -15.06
C GLU A 84 -3.48 -2.84 -13.77
N ARG A 85 -3.64 -4.12 -13.38
CA ARG A 85 -3.00 -4.65 -12.17
C ARG A 85 -1.48 -4.56 -12.24
N SER A 86 -0.89 -5.04 -13.34
CA SER A 86 0.55 -4.98 -13.55
C SER A 86 1.09 -3.54 -13.49
N GLN A 87 0.44 -2.60 -14.16
CA GLN A 87 0.87 -1.20 -14.13
C GLN A 87 0.76 -0.58 -12.72
N ASN A 88 -0.37 -0.76 -12.04
CA ASN A 88 -0.57 -0.22 -10.69
C ASN A 88 0.39 -0.85 -9.67
N LEU A 89 0.71 -2.14 -9.79
CA LEU A 89 1.69 -2.80 -8.93
C LEU A 89 3.11 -2.27 -9.14
N ARG A 90 3.53 -1.97 -10.38
CA ARG A 90 4.84 -1.32 -10.63
C ARG A 90 4.95 0.02 -9.92
N ASP A 91 3.91 0.84 -10.03
CA ASP A 91 3.92 2.16 -9.45
C ASP A 91 3.89 2.09 -7.92
N LEU A 92 3.12 1.14 -7.36
CA LEU A 92 3.11 0.86 -5.92
C LEU A 92 4.48 0.40 -5.42
N VAL A 93 5.12 -0.55 -6.10
CA VAL A 93 6.48 -1.03 -5.73
C VAL A 93 7.47 0.13 -5.71
N LYS A 94 7.52 0.96 -6.75
CA LYS A 94 8.41 2.14 -6.80
C LYS A 94 8.17 3.12 -5.66
N MET A 95 6.91 3.31 -5.27
CA MET A 95 6.57 4.14 -4.11
C MET A 95 7.06 3.52 -2.81
N MET A 96 6.84 2.21 -2.63
CA MET A 96 7.26 1.47 -1.42
C MET A 96 8.77 1.38 -1.28
N GLU A 97 9.52 1.18 -2.37
CA GLU A 97 10.99 1.19 -2.34
C GLU A 97 11.53 2.52 -1.83
N ARG A 98 10.92 3.65 -2.23
CA ARG A 98 11.29 4.99 -1.75
C ARG A 98 10.89 5.25 -0.30
N ALA A 99 9.74 4.73 0.11
CA ALA A 99 9.14 5.00 1.42
C ALA A 99 9.66 4.08 2.54
N LEU A 100 9.79 2.78 2.23
CA LEU A 100 10.06 1.70 3.17
C LEU A 100 11.43 1.04 2.94
N GLY A 101 11.99 1.18 1.74
CA GLY A 101 13.20 0.48 1.30
C GLY A 101 12.90 -0.77 0.48
N GLU A 102 13.89 -1.16 -0.33
CA GLU A 102 13.80 -2.31 -1.25
C GLU A 102 13.72 -3.64 -0.51
N GLU A 103 14.45 -3.79 0.62
CA GLU A 103 14.47 -5.01 1.44
C GLU A 103 13.31 -5.13 2.44
N ASN A 104 12.39 -4.15 2.47
CA ASN A 104 11.23 -4.24 3.37
C ASN A 104 10.32 -5.41 2.96
N VAL A 105 9.87 -6.19 3.95
CA VAL A 105 9.07 -7.41 3.72
C VAL A 105 7.80 -7.13 2.91
N VAL A 106 7.13 -6.00 3.15
CA VAL A 106 5.91 -5.63 2.43
C VAL A 106 6.24 -5.19 1.00
N THR A 107 7.36 -4.51 0.78
CA THR A 107 7.88 -4.17 -0.56
C THR A 107 8.17 -5.44 -1.36
N LEU A 108 8.96 -6.36 -0.81
CA LEU A 108 9.34 -7.62 -1.46
C LEU A 108 8.12 -8.50 -1.76
N HIS A 109 7.13 -8.53 -0.86
CA HIS A 109 5.88 -9.25 -1.11
C HIS A 109 5.09 -8.63 -2.27
N THR A 110 5.04 -7.30 -2.37
CA THR A 110 4.39 -6.59 -3.47
C THR A 110 5.14 -6.80 -4.78
N LEU A 111 6.48 -6.78 -4.76
CA LEU A 111 7.34 -7.09 -5.90
C LEU A 111 7.10 -8.52 -6.41
N SER A 112 7.05 -9.49 -5.51
CA SER A 112 6.72 -10.89 -5.83
C SER A 112 5.35 -11.02 -6.50
N THR A 113 4.38 -10.21 -6.06
CA THR A 113 3.03 -10.18 -6.65
C THR A 113 3.04 -9.60 -8.06
N LEU A 114 3.82 -8.54 -8.29
CA LEU A 114 4.03 -8.01 -9.63
C LEU A 114 4.62 -9.09 -10.55
N GLY A 115 5.62 -9.85 -10.09
CA GLY A 115 6.21 -10.94 -10.88
C GLY A 115 5.18 -11.99 -11.29
N GLU A 116 4.31 -12.39 -10.37
CA GLU A 116 3.23 -13.35 -10.65
C GLU A 116 2.19 -12.79 -11.64
N GLU A 117 1.75 -11.54 -11.50
CA GLU A 117 0.82 -10.91 -12.44
C GLU A 117 1.45 -10.77 -13.84
N LEU A 118 2.73 -10.39 -13.94
CA LEU A 118 3.43 -10.33 -15.22
C LEU A 118 3.51 -11.70 -15.89
N ARG A 119 3.77 -12.75 -15.10
CA ARG A 119 3.81 -14.12 -15.58
C ARG A 119 2.44 -14.56 -16.11
N GLN A 120 1.36 -14.24 -15.39
CA GLN A 120 -0.02 -14.53 -15.82
C GLN A 120 -0.37 -13.80 -17.12
N ASN A 121 0.13 -12.57 -17.29
CA ASN A 121 -0.07 -11.76 -18.49
C ASN A 121 0.85 -12.16 -19.67
N GLY A 122 1.66 -13.21 -19.53
CA GLY A 122 2.61 -13.66 -20.56
C GLY A 122 3.85 -12.77 -20.73
N GLN A 123 4.10 -11.84 -19.82
CA GLN A 123 5.26 -10.93 -19.83
C GLN A 123 6.47 -11.56 -19.12
N TYR A 124 6.90 -12.73 -19.62
CA TYR A 124 7.85 -13.61 -18.91
C TYR A 124 9.23 -12.98 -18.68
N GLU A 125 9.80 -12.30 -19.68
CA GLU A 125 11.12 -11.67 -19.56
C GLU A 125 11.15 -10.61 -18.46
N GLU A 126 10.03 -9.91 -18.27
CA GLU A 126 9.91 -8.91 -17.24
C GLU A 126 9.63 -9.52 -15.86
N ALA A 127 8.83 -10.57 -15.80
CA ALA A 127 8.62 -11.34 -14.58
C ALA A 127 9.94 -11.89 -14.02
N ILE A 128 10.82 -12.42 -14.89
CA ILE A 128 12.16 -12.89 -14.50
C ILE A 128 12.97 -11.76 -13.88
N LYS A 129 13.06 -10.60 -14.56
CA LYS A 129 13.77 -9.43 -14.03
C LYS A 129 13.21 -8.96 -12.69
N VAL A 130 11.90 -9.06 -12.48
CA VAL A 130 11.26 -8.70 -11.22
C VAL A 130 11.61 -9.69 -10.10
N HIS A 131 11.70 -10.99 -10.39
CA HIS A 131 12.06 -12.03 -9.41
C HIS A 131 13.56 -12.09 -9.09
N GLU A 132 14.43 -11.57 -9.96
CA GLU A 132 15.87 -11.50 -9.74
C GLU A 132 16.31 -10.30 -8.88
N ARG A 133 15.40 -9.33 -8.66
CA ARG A 133 15.63 -8.16 -7.80
C ARG A 133 15.45 -8.50 -6.33
#